data_AF-A0A482W902-F1
#
_entry.id   AF-A0A482W902-F1
#
_cell.length_a   1.000
_cell.length_b   1.000
_cell.length_c   1.000
_cell.angle_alpha   90.00
_cell.angle_beta   90.00
_cell.angle_gamma   90.00
#
_symmetry.space_group_name_H-M   'P 1'
#
loop_
_entity.id
_entity.type
_entity.pdbx_description
1 polymer ?
#
loop_
_entity_poly.entity_id
_entity_poly.type
_entity_poly.pdbx_seq_one_letter_code
_entity_poly.pdbx_strand_id
1 'polypeptide(L)' 'MGCELGKLASSGSSGNNRKPDETAPPAPVDPRLPLTAKQKYSMLASWKGISRAMESTGVCMFLK' A
#
# COMPACT_ATOMS: atom_id res chain seq x y z
N MET A 1 10.23 -18.88 25.70
CA MET A 1 9.18 -17.95 25.24
C MET A 1 9.70 -17.34 23.93
N GLY A 2 9.44 -17.83 22.73
CA GLY A 2 8.20 -18.36 22.17
C GLY A 2 7.83 -17.44 21.00
N CYS A 3 8.21 -17.79 19.78
CA CYS A 3 7.74 -17.12 18.57
C CYS A 3 7.62 -18.14 17.42
N GLU A 4 6.57 -18.94 17.48
CA GLU A 4 6.11 -19.81 16.38
C GLU A 4 5.14 -19.02 15.48
N LEU A 5 5.66 -18.19 14.58
CA LEU A 5 4.86 -17.51 13.54
C LEU A 5 5.12 -18.05 12.12
N GLY A 6 5.86 -19.15 11.99
CA GLY A 6 6.19 -19.75 10.69
C GLY A 6 5.13 -20.70 10.11
N LYS A 7 4.08 -21.04 10.86
CA LYS A 7 3.24 -22.23 10.56
C LYS A 7 1.89 -21.96 9.90
N LEU A 8 1.54 -20.71 9.58
CA LEU A 8 0.30 -20.40 8.85
C LEU A 8 0.50 -20.20 7.34
N ALA A 9 1.74 -20.25 6.83
CA ALA A 9 2.05 -20.08 5.41
C ALA A 9 2.18 -21.41 4.63
N SER A 10 2.02 -22.58 5.27
CA SER A 10 2.30 -23.89 4.66
C SER A 10 1.10 -24.85 4.66
N SER A 11 -0.08 -24.35 4.32
CA SER A 11 -1.21 -25.21 3.94
C SER A 11 -1.87 -24.66 2.68
N GLY A 12 -1.30 -25.02 1.52
CA GLY A 12 -1.83 -24.59 0.22
C GLY A 12 -1.04 -25.12 -0.97
N SER A 13 -1.25 -26.40 -1.29
CA SER A 13 -1.06 -27.02 -2.60
C SER A 13 0.36 -27.10 -3.20
N SER A 14 0.87 -28.33 -3.25
CA SER A 14 1.71 -28.82 -4.35
C SER A 14 1.12 -28.45 -5.71
N GLY A 15 1.97 -28.11 -6.67
CA GLY A 15 1.67 -28.28 -8.09
C GLY A 15 1.89 -27.07 -8.99
N ASN A 16 3.07 -27.06 -9.63
CA ASN A 16 3.26 -26.75 -11.05
C ASN A 16 3.16 -25.28 -11.52
N ASN A 17 4.35 -24.71 -11.77
CA ASN A 17 4.71 -23.89 -12.92
C ASN A 17 3.61 -23.00 -13.53
N ARG A 18 3.44 -21.78 -13.00
CA ARG A 18 2.73 -20.70 -13.70
C ARG A 18 3.54 -19.41 -13.63
N LYS A 19 3.64 -18.77 -14.80
CA LYS A 19 4.22 -17.45 -15.08
C LYS A 19 3.84 -16.41 -14.00
N PRO A 20 4.58 -15.30 -13.84
CA PRO A 20 4.12 -14.20 -12.99
C PRO A 20 2.76 -13.76 -13.51
N ASP A 21 1.73 -14.13 -12.77
CA ASP A 21 0.35 -13.79 -13.06
C ASP A 21 0.25 -12.27 -12.92
N GLU A 22 -0.15 -11.62 -14.00
CA GLU A 22 -0.54 -10.21 -14.03
C GLU A 22 -1.53 -10.03 -12.88
N THR A 23 -1.06 -9.46 -11.77
CA THR A 23 -1.80 -9.48 -10.51
C THR A 23 -3.08 -8.70 -10.74
N ALA A 24 -4.21 -9.40 -10.80
CA ALA A 24 -5.52 -8.79 -10.95
C ALA A 24 -5.62 -7.62 -9.95
N PRO A 25 -6.12 -6.45 -10.39
CA PRO A 25 -6.15 -5.28 -9.52
C PRO A 25 -6.89 -5.64 -8.23
N PRO A 26 -6.38 -5.20 -7.06
CA PRO A 26 -6.98 -5.53 -5.78
C PRO A 26 -8.46 -5.11 -5.80
N ALA A 27 -9.33 -5.96 -5.22
CA ALA A 27 -10.74 -5.65 -5.12
C ALA A 27 -10.94 -4.26 -4.48
N PRO A 28 -11.90 -3.46 -4.98
CA PRO A 28 -12.13 -2.12 -4.46
C PRO A 28 -12.50 -2.21 -2.96
N VAL A 29 -11.68 -1.58 -2.13
CA VAL A 29 -11.92 -1.45 -0.68
C VAL A 29 -12.84 -0.26 -0.42
N ASP A 30 -13.76 -0.39 0.52
CA ASP A 30 -14.64 0.71 0.92
C ASP A 30 -13.78 1.90 1.43
N PRO A 31 -13.87 3.09 0.80
CA PRO A 31 -13.04 4.23 1.14
C PRO A 31 -13.32 4.82 2.53
N ARG A 32 -14.43 4.43 3.18
CA ARG A 32 -14.74 4.84 4.55
C ARG A 32 -13.97 4.06 5.61
N LEU A 33 -13.34 2.95 5.21
CA LEU A 33 -12.52 2.17 6.13
C LEU A 33 -11.30 2.98 6.57
N PRO A 34 -10.86 2.82 7.83
CA PRO A 34 -9.64 3.46 8.30
C PRO A 34 -8.44 3.13 7.42
N LEU A 35 -7.56 4.12 7.21
CA LEU A 35 -6.32 3.92 6.46
C LEU A 35 -5.45 2.82 7.09
N THR A 36 -4.97 1.91 6.25
CA THR A 36 -3.98 0.89 6.62
C THR A 36 -2.65 1.52 7.00
N ALA A 37 -1.80 0.77 7.72
CA ALA A 37 -0.47 1.24 8.11
C ALA A 37 0.39 1.64 6.89
N LYS A 38 0.34 0.85 5.81
CA LYS A 38 1.06 1.15 4.55
C LYS A 38 0.58 2.46 3.92
N GLN A 39 -0.74 2.68 3.89
CA GLN A 39 -1.31 3.91 3.35
C GLN A 39 -0.90 5.13 4.18
N LYS A 40 -0.99 5.05 5.51
CA LYS A 40 -0.55 6.14 6.41
C LYS A 40 0.93 6.47 6.22
N TYR A 41 1.79 5.46 6.14
CA TYR A 41 3.21 5.66 5.88
C TYR A 41 3.45 6.35 4.54
N SER A 42 2.82 5.87 3.47
CA SER A 42 2.96 6.45 2.13
C SER A 42 2.58 7.93 2.11
N MET A 43 1.45 8.27 2.75
CA MET A 43 0.99 9.67 2.86
C MET A 43 2.02 10.55 3.57
N LEU A 44 2.54 10.12 4.72
CA LEU A 44 3.52 10.89 5.50
C LEU A 44 4.85 11.03 4.76
N ALA A 45 5.30 9.98 4.08
CA ALA A 45 6.55 9.99 3.32
C ALA A 45 6.48 10.99 2.15
N SER A 46 5.38 10.99 1.39
CA SER A 46 5.18 11.96 0.30
C SER A 46 4.96 13.39 0.80
N TRP A 47 4.33 13.54 1.98
CA TRP A 47 3.98 14.85 2.52
C TRP A 47 5.21 15.72 2.84
N LYS A 48 6.32 15.12 3.30
CA LYS A 48 7.53 15.86 3.68
C LYS A 48 8.07 16.75 2.55
N GLY A 49 7.92 16.33 1.29
CA GLY A 49 8.33 17.12 0.12
C GLY A 49 7.34 18.24 -0.16
N ILE A 50 6.05 17.91 -0.19
CA ILE A 50 4.94 18.85 -0.45
C ILE A 50 4.94 19.98 0.58
N SER A 51 5.12 19.65 1.87
CA SER A 51 5.06 20.63 2.96
C SER A 51 6.18 21.68 2.89
N ARG A 52 7.31 21.37 2.24
CA ARG A 52 8.42 22.31 2.05
C ARG A 52 8.18 23.32 0.94
N ALA A 53 7.36 22.97 -0.03
CA ALA A 53 7.04 23.76 -1.21
C ALA A 53 5.53 24.01 -1.27
N MET A 54 4.92 24.33 -0.13
CA MET A 54 3.46 24.38 0.01
C MET A 54 2.80 25.39 -0.93
N GLU A 55 3.40 26.57 -1.09
CA GLU A 55 2.87 27.63 -1.96
C GLU A 55 2.89 27.21 -3.43
N SER A 56 4.05 26.83 -3.97
CA SER A 56 4.16 26.41 -5.38
C SER A 56 3.36 25.15 -5.67
N THR A 57 3.31 24.21 -4.74
CA THR A 57 2.47 23.00 -4.88
C THR A 57 0.99 23.36 -4.89
N GLY A 58 0.55 24.28 -4.02
CA GLY A 58 -0.82 24.76 -3.99
C GLY A 58 -1.23 25.46 -5.29
N VAL A 59 -0.39 26.34 -5.82
CA VAL A 59 -0.62 26.98 -7.13
C VAL A 59 -0.76 25.92 -8.22
N CYS A 60 0.13 24.92 -8.25
CA CYS A 60 0.09 23.85 -9.24
C CYS A 60 -1.18 22.98 -9.12
N MET A 61 -1.70 22.76 -7.91
CA MET A 61 -2.88 21.91 -7.69
C MET A 61 -4.21 22.62 -7.92
N PHE A 62 -4.29 23.92 -7.67
CA PHE A 62 -5.57 24.64 -7.67
C PHE A 62 -5.73 25.63 -8.84
N LEU A 63 -4.64 26.09 -9.45
CA LEU A 63 -4.67 27.16 -10.47
C LEU A 63 -4.14 26.72 -11.83
N LYS A 64 -3.68 25.47 -11.95
CA LYS A 64 -3.11 24.93 -13.18
C LYS A 64 -3.78 23.61 -13.56
#